data_AF-A0A1Q4Y1Y8-F1
#
_entry.id   AF-A0A1Q4Y1Y8-F1
#
_cell.length_a   1.000
_cell.length_b   1.000
_cell.length_c   1.000
_cell.angle_alpha   90.00
_cell.angle_beta   90.00
_cell.angle_gamma   90.00
#
_symmetry.space_group_name_H-M   'P 1'
#
loop_
_entity.id
_entity.type
_entity.pdbx_description
1 polymer ?
#
loop_
_entity_poly.entity_id
_entity_poly.type
_entity_poly.pdbx_seq_one_letter_code
_entity_poly.pdbx_strand_id
1 'polypeptide(L)'
;MRRLSAIMVTLMLALAGATLFAVPAGANSVLDAPSYCADHHADGDGWGNDNYCSTPDDVVMAACPSGMRCGSYSISGLGSRKQQVRNAGANVLDLAVAMLETDRMDTNYPYGDNKRDDAANFGIFKQNWYMLRSKCDRFRGQSTSQWNNGAALNSNLSADISCLHQSQNAYGMTVWFGGHRNGQTGINNPNTSDINGYKAAIYWIRDQLNSNSANLSNDTRFWVDVRPI
;
A
#
# COMPACT_ATOMS: atom_id res chain seq x y z
N MET A 1 24.76 28.88 51.85
CA MET A 1 23.73 29.91 51.55
C MET A 1 22.85 29.35 50.44
N ARG A 2 21.69 28.77 50.77
CA ARG A 2 20.33 29.19 50.32
C ARG A 2 20.34 29.73 48.87
N ARG A 3 19.63 29.13 47.91
CA ARG A 3 18.16 29.04 47.87
C ARG A 3 17.64 27.85 47.06
N LEU A 4 16.68 27.16 47.66
CA LEU A 4 15.61 26.40 47.02
C LEU A 4 14.68 27.36 46.27
N SER A 5 14.17 26.95 45.10
CA SER A 5 12.89 27.43 44.57
C SER A 5 12.13 26.25 43.99
N ALA A 6 11.20 25.74 44.78
CA ALA A 6 10.12 24.88 44.36
C ALA A 6 8.97 25.75 43.83
N ILE A 7 8.43 25.43 42.66
CA ILE A 7 7.14 25.90 42.12
C ILE A 7 6.70 24.79 41.14
N MET A 8 5.47 24.31 41.06
CA MET A 8 4.29 24.28 41.91
C MET A 8 3.39 23.25 41.18
N VAL A 9 2.77 22.37 41.95
CA VAL A 9 1.85 21.33 41.48
C VAL A 9 0.59 21.98 40.92
N THR A 10 0.16 21.57 39.72
CA THR A 10 -1.24 21.69 39.31
C THR A 10 -1.73 20.33 38.84
N LEU A 11 -2.32 19.61 39.81
CA LEU A 11 -3.16 18.44 39.63
C LEU A 11 -4.54 18.95 39.19
N MET A 12 -4.97 18.68 37.96
CA MET A 12 -6.40 18.73 37.61
C MET A 12 -6.88 17.31 37.34
N LEU A 13 -7.53 16.78 38.37
CA LEU A 13 -8.39 15.61 38.32
C LEU A 13 -9.77 16.09 37.85
N ALA A 14 -10.27 15.57 36.73
CA ALA A 14 -11.68 15.64 36.39
C ALA A 14 -12.16 14.24 36.03
N LEU A 15 -12.70 13.54 37.03
CA LEU A 15 -13.57 12.40 36.85
C LEU A 15 -15.00 12.92 36.63
N ALA A 16 -15.54 12.62 35.46
CA ALA A 16 -16.96 12.41 35.21
C ALA A 16 -16.98 11.42 34.02
N GLY A 17 -17.54 10.23 34.10
CA GLY A 17 -18.86 9.88 34.61
C GLY A 17 -19.49 9.08 33.48
N ALA A 18 -19.70 7.78 33.71
CA ALA A 18 -20.02 6.80 32.70
C ALA A 18 -21.39 7.04 32.04
N THR A 19 -21.46 6.87 30.71
CA THR A 19 -22.66 6.36 30.03
C THR A 19 -22.23 5.36 28.96
N LEU A 20 -22.32 4.08 29.31
CA LEU A 20 -22.40 2.97 28.38
C LEU A 20 -23.75 3.07 27.65
N PHE A 21 -23.73 3.58 26.42
CA PHE A 21 -24.78 3.26 25.47
C PHE A 21 -24.26 2.14 24.57
N ALA A 22 -24.72 0.93 24.86
CA ALA A 22 -24.69 -0.16 23.90
C ALA A 22 -25.53 0.27 22.70
N VAL A 23 -24.86 0.55 21.57
CA VAL A 23 -25.54 0.70 20.29
C VAL A 23 -25.99 -0.72 19.89
N PRO A 24 -27.29 -0.97 19.68
CA PRO A 24 -27.71 -2.25 19.15
C PRO A 24 -27.04 -2.46 17.79
N ALA A 25 -26.58 -3.68 17.55
CA ALA A 25 -26.26 -4.16 16.21
C ALA A 25 -27.54 -4.08 15.36
N GLY A 26 -27.78 -2.89 14.79
CA GLY A 26 -28.75 -2.69 13.74
C GLY A 26 -28.20 -3.39 12.52
N ALA A 27 -28.80 -4.52 12.17
CA ALA A 27 -28.77 -5.02 10.82
C ALA A 27 -29.05 -3.83 9.89
N ASN A 28 -28.06 -3.42 9.10
CA ASN A 28 -28.35 -2.62 7.93
C ASN A 28 -29.13 -3.54 7.01
N SER A 29 -30.45 -3.42 7.13
CA SER A 29 -31.43 -3.82 6.15
C SER A 29 -30.84 -3.56 4.77
N VAL A 30 -30.60 -4.66 4.05
CA VAL A 30 -30.59 -4.66 2.59
C VAL A 30 -31.88 -3.94 2.20
N LEU A 31 -31.75 -2.69 1.74
CA LEU A 31 -32.83 -2.04 1.06
C LEU A 31 -32.99 -2.84 -0.23
N ASP A 32 -34.06 -3.63 -0.31
CA ASP A 32 -34.54 -4.27 -1.52
C ASP A 32 -34.75 -3.18 -2.58
N ALA A 33 -33.70 -2.88 -3.34
CA ALA A 33 -33.80 -2.05 -4.53
C ALA A 33 -34.43 -2.93 -5.63
N PRO A 34 -35.50 -2.45 -6.30
CA PRO A 34 -36.15 -3.23 -7.34
C PRO A 34 -35.15 -3.51 -8.47
N SER A 35 -34.98 -4.79 -8.78
CA SER A 35 -34.26 -5.27 -9.95
C SER A 35 -34.85 -4.63 -11.21
N TYR A 36 -34.12 -3.72 -11.84
CA TYR A 36 -34.49 -3.19 -13.15
C TYR A 36 -34.10 -4.21 -14.22
N CYS A 37 -35.03 -5.09 -14.57
CA CYS A 37 -34.97 -5.80 -15.83
C CYS A 37 -35.43 -4.85 -16.93
N ALA A 38 -34.53 -4.42 -17.82
CA ALA A 38 -34.95 -3.82 -19.08
C ALA A 38 -35.32 -4.97 -20.02
N ASP A 39 -36.61 -5.09 -20.35
CA ASP A 39 -37.05 -5.95 -21.45
C ASP A 39 -36.47 -5.39 -22.76
N HIS A 40 -35.40 -6.01 -23.25
CA HIS A 40 -34.96 -5.78 -24.62
C HIS A 40 -35.96 -6.45 -25.56
N HIS A 41 -36.58 -5.62 -26.39
CA HIS A 41 -37.35 -6.04 -27.55
C HIS A 41 -36.51 -7.03 -28.38
N ALA A 42 -37.06 -8.20 -28.67
CA ALA A 42 -36.39 -9.26 -29.39
C ALA A 42 -36.20 -8.87 -30.87
N ASP A 43 -34.97 -8.56 -31.23
CA ASP A 43 -34.53 -8.55 -32.63
C ASP A 43 -34.27 -10.02 -33.00
N GLY A 44 -35.11 -10.58 -33.86
CA GLY A 44 -35.19 -12.01 -34.14
C GLY A 44 -34.05 -12.57 -35.00
N ASP A 45 -32.80 -12.51 -34.55
CA ASP A 45 -31.63 -13.08 -35.21
C ASP A 45 -30.94 -14.23 -34.43
N GLY A 46 -31.66 -14.87 -33.50
CA GLY A 46 -31.46 -16.30 -33.22
C GLY A 46 -30.07 -16.77 -32.76
N TRP A 47 -29.23 -15.91 -32.16
CA TRP A 47 -27.97 -16.33 -31.54
C TRP A 47 -27.71 -15.61 -30.21
N GLY A 48 -28.07 -16.28 -29.10
CA GLY A 48 -27.53 -16.06 -27.75
C GLY A 48 -28.06 -14.85 -26.99
N ASN A 49 -28.83 -15.08 -25.92
CA ASN A 49 -29.05 -14.05 -24.92
C ASN A 49 -29.06 -14.67 -23.51
N ASP A 50 -27.91 -14.61 -22.85
CA ASP A 50 -27.82 -14.84 -21.42
C ASP A 50 -28.33 -13.57 -20.73
N ASN A 51 -29.52 -13.66 -20.14
CA ASN A 51 -30.10 -12.61 -19.30
C ASN A 51 -29.18 -12.37 -18.09
N TYR A 52 -28.30 -11.37 -18.16
CA TYR A 52 -27.52 -10.94 -17.00
C TYR A 52 -28.32 -9.91 -16.20
N CYS A 53 -28.97 -10.34 -15.12
CA CYS A 53 -29.41 -9.43 -14.07
C CYS A 53 -28.16 -8.91 -13.34
N SER A 54 -27.68 -7.73 -13.71
CA SER A 54 -26.63 -7.05 -12.93
C SER A 54 -27.22 -6.60 -11.59
N THR A 55 -26.77 -7.22 -10.50
CA THR A 55 -27.04 -6.68 -9.15
C THR A 55 -26.19 -5.42 -8.92
N PRO A 56 -26.65 -4.43 -8.14
CA PRO A 56 -25.93 -3.17 -7.92
C PRO A 56 -24.59 -3.29 -7.17
N ASP A 57 -24.19 -4.49 -6.73
CA ASP A 57 -23.00 -4.71 -5.89
C ASP A 57 -21.82 -5.40 -6.61
N ASP A 58 -21.90 -5.60 -7.93
CA ASP A 58 -20.72 -6.00 -8.70
C ASP A 58 -19.74 -4.83 -8.77
N VAL A 59 -18.83 -4.75 -7.80
CA VAL A 59 -17.61 -3.95 -7.92
C VAL A 59 -16.82 -4.52 -9.09
N VAL A 60 -17.05 -3.98 -10.29
CA VAL A 60 -16.34 -4.39 -11.50
C VAL A 60 -14.86 -4.04 -11.32
N MET A 61 -14.09 -5.05 -10.92
CA MET A 61 -12.63 -4.99 -10.93
C MET A 61 -12.16 -4.66 -12.34
N ALA A 62 -11.25 -3.70 -12.48
CA ALA A 62 -10.70 -3.40 -13.80
C ALA A 62 -9.98 -4.64 -14.35
N ALA A 63 -10.02 -4.83 -15.66
CA ALA A 63 -9.26 -5.89 -16.33
C ALA A 63 -7.78 -5.84 -15.92
N CYS A 64 -7.14 -7.01 -15.83
CA CYS A 64 -5.73 -7.09 -15.47
C CYS A 64 -4.84 -6.34 -16.47
N PRO A 65 -3.66 -5.85 -16.03
CA PRO A 65 -2.67 -5.32 -16.96
C PRO A 65 -2.35 -6.35 -18.06
N SER A 66 -2.09 -5.86 -19.27
CA SER A 66 -1.86 -6.72 -20.45
C SER A 66 -0.81 -7.80 -20.18
N GLY A 67 -1.17 -9.06 -20.40
CA GLY A 67 -0.29 -10.22 -20.21
C GLY A 67 -0.02 -10.60 -18.75
N MET A 68 -0.70 -10.00 -17.78
CA MET A 68 -0.51 -10.26 -16.35
C MET A 68 -1.75 -10.89 -15.71
N ARG A 69 -1.54 -11.63 -14.62
CA ARG A 69 -2.61 -12.13 -13.75
C ARG A 69 -2.81 -11.18 -12.58
N CYS A 70 -4.04 -10.96 -12.19
CA CYS A 70 -4.39 -10.07 -11.09
C CYS A 70 -5.64 -10.56 -10.37
N GLY A 71 -5.95 -9.93 -9.24
CA GLY A 71 -7.20 -10.18 -8.53
C GLY A 71 -7.27 -9.47 -7.21
N SER A 72 -8.16 -9.94 -6.35
CA SER A 72 -8.29 -9.46 -4.98
C SER A 72 -8.65 -10.59 -4.02
N TYR A 73 -8.34 -10.41 -2.74
CA TYR A 73 -8.81 -11.26 -1.64
C TYR A 73 -8.76 -10.47 -0.33
N SER A 74 -9.50 -10.93 0.67
CA SER A 74 -9.52 -10.27 1.99
C SER A 74 -8.41 -10.78 2.89
N ILE A 75 -7.75 -9.87 3.60
CA ILE A 75 -6.76 -10.16 4.63
C ILE A 75 -7.20 -9.46 5.92
N SER A 76 -7.61 -10.24 6.92
CA SER A 76 -8.06 -9.70 8.19
C SER A 76 -7.02 -8.76 8.81
N GLY A 77 -7.45 -7.53 9.11
CA GLY A 77 -6.66 -6.47 9.72
C GLY A 77 -5.89 -5.57 8.74
N LEU A 78 -5.89 -5.89 7.43
CA LEU A 78 -5.20 -5.08 6.42
C LEU A 78 -5.77 -3.66 6.31
N GLY A 79 -7.08 -3.49 6.52
CA GLY A 79 -7.74 -2.18 6.53
C GLY A 79 -7.20 -1.25 7.60
N SER A 80 -7.05 -1.77 8.83
CA SER A 80 -6.39 -1.05 9.92
C SER A 80 -4.94 -0.72 9.59
N ARG A 81 -4.22 -1.65 8.93
CA ARG A 81 -2.84 -1.42 8.52
C ARG A 81 -2.71 -0.34 7.44
N LYS A 82 -3.59 -0.32 6.42
CA LYS A 82 -3.66 0.77 5.42
C LYS A 82 -3.82 2.13 6.10
N GLN A 83 -4.69 2.21 7.11
CA GLN A 83 -4.87 3.45 7.88
C GLN A 83 -3.61 3.84 8.64
N GLN A 84 -2.90 2.91 9.29
CA GLN A 84 -1.62 3.21 9.93
C GLN A 84 -0.58 3.76 8.95
N VAL A 85 -0.46 3.14 7.78
CA VAL A 85 0.48 3.56 6.72
C VAL A 85 0.13 4.96 6.21
N ARG A 86 -1.15 5.24 5.95
CA ARG A 86 -1.61 6.58 5.54
C ARG A 86 -1.42 7.64 6.63
N ASN A 87 -1.73 7.31 7.88
CA ASN A 87 -1.53 8.21 9.02
C ASN A 87 -0.05 8.53 9.26
N ALA A 88 0.86 7.65 8.84
CA ALA A 88 2.30 7.90 8.86
C ALA A 88 2.81 8.74 7.67
N GLY A 89 1.92 9.18 6.77
CA GLY A 89 2.22 10.11 5.67
C GLY A 89 2.17 9.49 4.26
N ALA A 90 1.83 8.21 4.14
CA ALA A 90 1.77 7.54 2.84
C ALA A 90 0.59 8.03 1.99
N ASN A 91 0.83 8.21 0.68
CA ASN A 91 -0.20 8.44 -0.32
C ASN A 91 -0.72 7.10 -0.90
N VAL A 92 -1.68 7.16 -1.83
CA VAL A 92 -2.29 5.94 -2.41
C VAL A 92 -1.30 5.13 -3.27
N LEU A 93 -0.36 5.80 -3.95
CA LEU A 93 0.69 5.11 -4.71
C LEU A 93 1.63 4.34 -3.77
N ASP A 94 1.97 4.90 -2.61
CA ASP A 94 2.80 4.21 -1.62
C ASP A 94 2.09 2.95 -1.09
N LEU A 95 0.78 3.04 -0.81
CA LEU A 95 -0.02 1.87 -0.47
C LEU A 95 0.02 0.82 -1.58
N ALA A 96 -0.06 1.22 -2.85
CA ALA A 96 0.00 0.30 -3.97
C ALA A 96 1.37 -0.40 -4.08
N VAL A 97 2.47 0.32 -3.86
CA VAL A 97 3.82 -0.27 -3.77
C VAL A 97 3.87 -1.29 -2.63
N ALA A 98 3.54 -0.89 -1.40
CA ALA A 98 3.59 -1.79 -0.24
C ALA A 98 2.67 -3.02 -0.40
N MET A 99 1.50 -2.84 -1.03
CA MET A 99 0.54 -3.92 -1.29
C MET A 99 1.07 -4.94 -2.29
N LEU A 100 1.85 -4.52 -3.29
CA LEU A 100 2.50 -5.45 -4.21
C LEU A 100 3.62 -6.23 -3.52
N GLU A 101 4.40 -5.57 -2.66
CA GLU A 101 5.61 -6.13 -2.05
C GLU A 101 5.33 -7.18 -0.96
N THR A 102 4.26 -7.00 -0.18
CA THR A 102 3.84 -7.96 0.85
C THR A 102 2.32 -8.01 1.01
N ASP A 103 1.82 -9.15 1.47
CA ASP A 103 0.39 -9.35 1.72
C ASP A 103 -0.17 -8.41 2.80
N ARG A 104 0.61 -8.19 3.86
CA ARG A 104 0.18 -7.47 5.06
C ARG A 104 0.76 -6.06 5.19
N MET A 105 1.51 -5.56 4.21
CA MET A 105 2.27 -4.30 4.32
C MET A 105 3.14 -4.28 5.59
N ASP A 106 3.83 -5.38 5.86
CA ASP A 106 4.67 -5.60 7.04
C ASP A 106 6.13 -5.89 6.64
N THR A 107 6.98 -6.13 7.64
CA THR A 107 8.42 -6.36 7.48
C THR A 107 8.83 -7.76 7.94
N ASN A 108 7.88 -8.70 8.02
CA ASN A 108 8.11 -10.07 8.51
C ASN A 108 8.61 -11.04 7.41
N TYR A 109 9.06 -10.51 6.28
CA TYR A 109 9.75 -11.28 5.26
C TYR A 109 11.19 -11.62 5.71
N PRO A 110 11.87 -12.62 5.09
CA PRO A 110 13.24 -12.96 5.46
C PRO A 110 14.16 -11.74 5.47
N TYR A 111 15.08 -11.66 6.43
CA TYR A 111 15.91 -10.46 6.60
C TYR A 111 16.64 -10.08 5.30
N GLY A 112 16.52 -8.80 4.92
CA GLY A 112 17.05 -8.28 3.66
C GLY A 112 16.42 -8.89 2.41
N ASP A 113 15.28 -9.57 2.52
CA ASP A 113 14.66 -10.40 1.46
C ASP A 113 15.63 -11.49 0.93
N ASN A 114 16.43 -12.07 1.84
CA ASN A 114 17.54 -12.99 1.54
C ASN A 114 18.65 -12.39 0.64
N LYS A 115 18.66 -11.06 0.48
CA LYS A 115 19.71 -10.32 -0.23
C LYS A 115 20.63 -9.63 0.79
N ARG A 116 21.79 -9.19 0.30
CA ARG A 116 22.83 -8.51 1.08
C ARG A 116 23.29 -7.26 0.35
N ASP A 117 24.08 -6.44 1.04
CA ASP A 117 24.75 -5.30 0.45
C ASP A 117 23.74 -4.37 -0.23
N ASP A 118 24.07 -3.84 -1.40
CA ASP A 118 23.25 -2.88 -2.15
C ASP A 118 21.89 -3.43 -2.60
N ALA A 119 21.73 -4.77 -2.61
CA ALA A 119 20.48 -5.43 -2.98
C ALA A 119 19.57 -5.74 -1.77
N ALA A 120 20.05 -5.61 -0.54
CA ALA A 120 19.25 -5.90 0.66
C ALA A 120 18.01 -5.02 0.75
N ASN A 121 16.85 -5.61 1.01
CA ASN A 121 15.57 -4.91 1.04
C ASN A 121 15.06 -4.62 2.46
N PHE A 122 14.59 -3.39 2.70
CA PHE A 122 14.09 -2.93 4.00
C PHE A 122 12.76 -2.19 3.90
N GLY A 123 12.02 -2.19 5.01
CA GLY A 123 10.72 -1.52 5.11
C GLY A 123 9.59 -2.25 4.38
N ILE A 124 8.39 -1.71 4.47
CA ILE A 124 7.18 -2.32 3.87
C ILE A 124 7.18 -2.26 2.35
N PHE A 125 8.01 -1.38 1.79
CA PHE A 125 8.19 -1.21 0.34
C PHE A 125 9.33 -2.06 -0.21
N LYS A 126 10.06 -2.82 0.63
CA LYS A 126 11.28 -3.55 0.23
C LYS A 126 12.30 -2.65 -0.50
N GLN A 127 12.53 -1.44 0.00
CA GLN A 127 13.51 -0.51 -0.59
C GLN A 127 14.92 -1.11 -0.54
N ASN A 128 15.63 -1.16 -1.66
CA ASN A 128 17.00 -1.69 -1.69
C ASN A 128 18.01 -0.71 -1.08
N TRP A 129 19.05 -1.24 -0.47
CA TRP A 129 20.07 -0.45 0.21
C TRP A 129 20.77 0.56 -0.70
N TYR A 130 21.00 0.22 -1.97
CA TYR A 130 21.62 1.14 -2.92
C TYR A 130 20.83 2.44 -3.05
N MET A 131 19.51 2.36 -3.24
CA MET A 131 18.67 3.57 -3.33
C MET A 131 18.62 4.32 -1.99
N LEU A 132 18.51 3.60 -0.88
CA LEU A 132 18.48 4.18 0.46
C LEU A 132 19.74 5.00 0.74
N ARG A 133 20.94 4.40 0.59
CA ARG A 133 22.21 5.07 0.86
C ARG A 133 22.58 6.14 -0.17
N SER A 134 21.89 6.15 -1.31
CA SER A 134 22.10 7.16 -2.35
C SER A 134 21.25 8.40 -2.14
N LYS A 135 19.97 8.24 -1.77
CA LYS A 135 18.98 9.35 -1.80
C LYS A 135 18.15 9.55 -0.54
N CYS A 136 18.16 8.65 0.44
CA CYS A 136 17.55 8.94 1.73
C CYS A 136 18.55 9.63 2.65
N ASP A 137 18.23 10.82 3.16
CA ASP A 137 19.08 11.63 4.05
C ASP A 137 19.59 10.85 5.26
N ARG A 138 18.77 9.93 5.81
CA ARG A 138 19.14 9.08 6.95
C ARG A 138 20.36 8.19 6.66
N PHE A 139 20.55 7.80 5.40
CA PHE A 139 21.57 6.83 4.99
C PHE A 139 22.53 7.39 3.92
N ARG A 140 22.31 8.62 3.45
CA ARG A 140 23.04 9.20 2.34
C ARG A 140 24.54 9.22 2.61
N GLY A 141 25.30 8.64 1.69
CA GLY A 141 26.77 8.59 1.76
C GLY A 141 27.31 7.40 2.55
N GLN A 142 26.46 6.54 3.11
CA GLN A 142 26.92 5.28 3.68
C GLN A 142 27.41 4.31 2.60
N SER A 143 28.31 3.41 3.01
CA SER A 143 28.88 2.38 2.13
C SER A 143 27.93 1.21 1.91
N THR A 144 28.24 0.41 0.88
CA THR A 144 27.56 -0.86 0.61
C THR A 144 27.62 -1.83 1.79
N SER A 145 28.76 -1.93 2.49
CA SER A 145 28.91 -2.82 3.65
C SER A 145 28.10 -2.41 4.88
N GLN A 146 27.61 -1.16 4.92
CA GLN A 146 26.74 -0.65 5.99
C GLN A 146 25.26 -1.01 5.80
N TRP A 147 24.93 -1.92 4.88
CA TRP A 147 23.55 -2.26 4.53
C TRP A 147 22.65 -2.65 5.70
N ASN A 148 23.21 -3.25 6.76
CA ASN A 148 22.45 -3.58 7.97
C ASN A 148 21.84 -2.35 8.66
N ASN A 149 22.35 -1.14 8.43
CA ASN A 149 21.75 0.09 8.96
C ASN A 149 20.34 0.35 8.38
N GLY A 150 20.03 -0.19 7.20
CA GLY A 150 18.70 -0.13 6.60
C GLY A 150 17.62 -0.84 7.43
N ALA A 151 17.99 -1.79 8.29
CA ALA A 151 17.07 -2.50 9.17
C ALA A 151 16.31 -1.58 10.14
N ALA A 152 16.82 -0.36 10.37
CA ALA A 152 16.11 0.66 11.12
C ALA A 152 14.73 1.00 10.53
N LEU A 153 14.51 0.80 9.23
CA LEU A 153 13.22 1.03 8.58
C LEU A 153 12.18 -0.06 8.92
N ASN A 154 12.62 -1.28 9.26
CA ASN A 154 11.72 -2.39 9.54
C ASN A 154 10.85 -2.17 10.79
N SER A 155 11.27 -1.26 11.68
CA SER A 155 10.58 -0.91 12.92
C SER A 155 10.15 0.56 12.99
N ASN A 156 10.42 1.37 11.96
CA ASN A 156 10.10 2.80 11.94
C ASN A 156 9.40 3.17 10.63
N LEU A 157 8.07 3.04 10.64
CA LEU A 157 7.21 3.29 9.48
C LEU A 157 7.32 4.72 8.94
N SER A 158 7.38 5.74 9.81
CA SER A 158 7.52 7.13 9.36
C SER A 158 8.87 7.38 8.68
N ALA A 159 9.95 6.78 9.18
CA ALA A 159 11.25 6.85 8.53
C ALA A 159 11.27 6.10 7.19
N ASP A 160 10.57 4.96 7.10
CA ASP A 160 10.44 4.17 5.88
C ASP A 160 9.76 4.98 4.76
N ILE A 161 8.58 5.55 5.06
CA ILE A 161 7.84 6.43 4.14
C ILE A 161 8.66 7.68 3.78
N SER A 162 9.33 8.30 4.75
CA SER A 162 10.18 9.46 4.47
C SER A 162 11.32 9.13 3.51
N CYS A 163 12.00 7.98 3.69
CA CYS A 163 13.03 7.53 2.76
C CYS A 163 12.47 7.23 1.37
N LEU A 164 11.27 6.65 1.28
CA LEU A 164 10.59 6.39 0.02
C LEU A 164 10.38 7.69 -0.76
N HIS A 165 9.77 8.69 -0.13
CA HIS A 165 9.48 9.98 -0.76
C HIS A 165 10.75 10.73 -1.17
N GLN A 166 11.79 10.73 -0.33
CA GLN A 166 13.07 11.34 -0.68
C GLN A 166 13.69 10.67 -1.90
N SER A 167 13.68 9.33 -1.95
CA SER A 167 14.18 8.56 -3.09
C SER A 167 13.40 8.85 -4.37
N GLN A 168 12.06 8.80 -4.30
CA GLN A 168 11.17 9.11 -5.43
C GLN A 168 11.39 10.53 -5.96
N ASN A 169 11.45 11.52 -5.07
CA ASN A 169 11.64 12.92 -5.44
C ASN A 169 13.02 13.16 -6.08
N ALA A 170 14.08 12.52 -5.54
CA ALA A 170 15.43 12.76 -6.01
C ALA A 170 15.78 12.05 -7.32
N TYR A 171 15.17 10.88 -7.60
CA TYR A 171 15.35 10.18 -8.88
C TYR A 171 14.34 10.60 -9.95
N GLY A 172 13.15 11.05 -9.55
CA GLY A 172 11.98 11.12 -10.41
C GLY A 172 11.39 9.72 -10.65
N MET A 173 10.07 9.65 -10.84
CA MET A 173 9.36 8.36 -10.76
C MET A 173 9.83 7.30 -11.76
N THR A 174 10.13 7.65 -13.00
CA THR A 174 10.60 6.67 -14.01
C THR A 174 11.90 6.00 -13.57
N VAL A 175 12.89 6.79 -13.13
CA VAL A 175 14.17 6.26 -12.66
C VAL A 175 14.02 5.56 -11.32
N TRP A 176 13.14 6.07 -10.44
CA TRP A 176 12.85 5.42 -9.17
C TRP A 176 12.28 4.01 -9.37
N PHE A 177 11.30 3.81 -10.27
CA PHE A 177 10.77 2.48 -10.56
C PHE A 177 11.85 1.54 -11.07
N GLY A 178 12.73 2.01 -11.96
CA GLY A 178 13.85 1.22 -12.45
C GLY A 178 14.82 0.85 -11.33
N GLY A 179 15.21 1.81 -10.50
CA GLY A 179 16.09 1.58 -9.37
C GLY A 179 15.48 0.68 -8.29
N HIS A 180 14.18 0.83 -8.02
CA HIS A 180 13.48 0.08 -7.00
C HIS A 180 13.37 -1.39 -7.42
N ARG A 181 13.03 -1.61 -8.69
CA ARG A 181 12.90 -2.93 -9.28
C ARG A 181 14.24 -3.63 -9.46
N ASN A 182 15.25 -2.98 -10.04
CA ASN A 182 16.47 -3.63 -10.49
C ASN A 182 17.76 -2.88 -10.13
N GLY A 183 17.75 -2.21 -8.97
CA GLY A 183 18.92 -1.53 -8.41
C GLY A 183 19.60 -0.57 -9.38
N GLN A 184 20.92 -0.44 -9.27
CA GLN A 184 21.71 0.46 -10.12
C GLN A 184 21.54 0.16 -11.63
N THR A 185 21.38 -1.12 -12.00
CA THR A 185 21.13 -1.52 -13.40
C THR A 185 19.83 -0.91 -13.93
N GLY A 186 18.76 -0.94 -13.14
CA GLY A 186 17.48 -0.35 -13.52
C GLY A 186 17.49 1.18 -13.49
N ILE A 187 18.35 1.83 -12.69
CA ILE A 187 18.57 3.29 -12.79
C ILE A 187 19.16 3.65 -14.16
N ASN A 188 20.13 2.87 -14.64
CA ASN A 188 20.78 3.12 -15.91
C ASN A 188 19.92 2.74 -17.13
N ASN A 189 18.93 1.86 -16.94
CA ASN A 189 17.99 1.45 -17.97
C ASN A 189 16.56 1.30 -17.41
N PRO A 190 15.83 2.41 -17.18
CA PRO A 190 14.59 2.41 -16.42
C PRO A 190 13.34 1.96 -17.21
N ASN A 191 13.49 1.62 -18.49
CA ASN A 191 12.36 1.35 -19.39
C ASN A 191 12.39 -0.07 -19.97
N THR A 192 13.01 -1.04 -19.27
CA THR A 192 12.94 -2.45 -19.68
C THR A 192 11.51 -2.98 -19.57
N SER A 193 11.22 -4.07 -20.29
CA SER A 193 9.91 -4.74 -20.22
C SER A 193 9.53 -5.13 -18.78
N ASP A 194 10.49 -5.67 -18.01
CA ASP A 194 10.29 -6.05 -16.60
C ASP A 194 9.92 -4.85 -15.72
N ILE A 195 10.65 -3.73 -15.85
CA ILE A 195 10.38 -2.51 -15.07
C ILE A 195 9.02 -1.91 -15.45
N ASN A 196 8.68 -1.91 -16.73
CA ASN A 196 7.38 -1.42 -17.20
C ASN A 196 6.22 -2.32 -16.73
N GLY A 197 6.42 -3.63 -16.68
CA GLY A 197 5.46 -4.57 -16.09
C GLY A 197 5.25 -4.31 -14.59
N TYR A 198 6.34 -4.16 -13.83
CA TYR A 198 6.29 -3.81 -12.40
C TYR A 198 5.56 -2.48 -12.17
N LYS A 199 5.89 -1.45 -12.97
CA LYS A 199 5.23 -0.13 -12.92
C LYS A 199 3.73 -0.23 -13.26
N ALA A 200 3.36 -0.99 -14.29
CA ALA A 200 1.96 -1.20 -14.68
C ALA A 200 1.16 -1.90 -13.59
N ALA A 201 1.74 -2.92 -12.93
CA ALA A 201 1.13 -3.62 -11.80
C ALA A 201 0.81 -2.67 -10.64
N ILE A 202 1.76 -1.82 -10.25
CA ILE A 202 1.57 -0.85 -9.16
C ILE A 202 0.50 0.17 -9.51
N TYR A 203 0.50 0.71 -10.72
CA TYR A 203 -0.53 1.66 -11.12
C TYR A 203 -1.91 1.02 -11.20
N TRP A 204 -2.01 -0.24 -11.64
CA TRP A 204 -3.27 -0.97 -11.60
C TRP A 204 -3.79 -1.12 -10.17
N ILE A 205 -2.94 -1.52 -9.21
CA ILE A 205 -3.30 -1.61 -7.79
C ILE A 205 -3.74 -0.24 -7.25
N ARG A 206 -3.01 0.83 -7.57
CA ARG A 206 -3.38 2.21 -7.20
C ARG A 206 -4.78 2.56 -7.72
N ASP A 207 -5.09 2.17 -8.95
CA ASP A 207 -6.37 2.48 -9.56
C ASP A 207 -7.51 1.69 -8.91
N GLN A 208 -7.27 0.43 -8.49
CA GLN A 208 -8.23 -0.32 -7.67
C GLN A 208 -8.43 0.32 -6.29
N LEU A 209 -7.36 0.83 -5.67
CA LEU A 209 -7.46 1.55 -4.39
C LEU A 209 -8.25 2.86 -4.52
N ASN A 210 -8.17 3.53 -5.67
CA ASN A 210 -8.89 4.78 -5.95
C ASN A 210 -10.32 4.58 -6.47
N SER A 211 -10.66 3.39 -6.98
CA SER A 211 -12.00 3.14 -7.56
C SER A 211 -13.12 3.20 -6.53
N ASN A 212 -12.82 2.95 -5.26
CA ASN A 212 -13.75 3.08 -4.16
C ASN A 212 -12.99 3.48 -2.88
N SER A 213 -13.41 4.55 -2.21
CA SER A 213 -12.76 5.04 -1.00
C SER A 213 -12.73 4.01 0.14
N ALA A 214 -13.66 3.06 0.17
CA ALA A 214 -13.65 1.93 1.10
C ALA A 214 -12.36 1.10 0.96
N ASN A 215 -11.77 1.00 -0.24
CA ASN A 215 -10.54 0.26 -0.49
C ASN A 215 -9.31 0.80 0.24
N LEU A 216 -9.36 2.05 0.72
CA LEU A 216 -8.31 2.66 1.54
C LEU A 216 -8.40 2.30 3.03
N SER A 217 -9.42 1.55 3.43
CA SER A 217 -9.72 1.23 4.83
C SER A 217 -10.28 -0.16 5.10
N ASN A 218 -10.71 -0.89 4.05
CA ASN A 218 -11.16 -2.28 4.14
C ASN A 218 -9.98 -3.27 4.07
N ASP A 219 -10.30 -4.54 4.32
CA ASP A 219 -9.34 -5.64 4.35
C ASP A 219 -8.99 -6.21 2.96
N THR A 220 -9.48 -5.62 1.88
CA THR A 220 -9.23 -6.10 0.52
C THR A 220 -7.79 -5.82 0.08
N ARG A 221 -7.05 -6.87 -0.24
CA ARG A 221 -5.79 -6.76 -0.97
C ARG A 221 -6.07 -6.90 -2.47
N PHE A 222 -5.50 -6.00 -3.27
CA PHE A 222 -5.38 -6.15 -4.71
C PHE A 222 -3.98 -6.65 -5.05
N TRP A 223 -3.87 -7.54 -6.02
CA TRP A 223 -2.59 -8.14 -6.38
C TRP A 223 -2.44 -8.27 -7.88
N VAL A 224 -1.19 -8.27 -8.32
CA VAL A 224 -0.77 -8.60 -9.69
C VAL A 224 0.41 -9.54 -9.58
N ASP A 225 0.42 -10.60 -10.39
CA ASP A 225 1.52 -11.58 -10.44
C ASP A 225 2.72 -10.94 -11.14
N VAL A 226 3.68 -10.48 -10.34
CA VAL A 226 4.97 -9.99 -10.81
C VAL A 226 6.06 -10.90 -10.29
N ARG A 227 6.79 -11.53 -11.21
CA ARG A 227 7.86 -12.48 -10.86
C ARG A 227 8.92 -11.78 -9.98
N PRO A 228 9.36 -12.37 -8.85
CA PRO A 228 10.49 -11.85 -8.08
C PRO A 228 11.81 -11.88 -8.88
N ILE A 229 12.71 -10.95 -8.57
CA ILE A 229 14.10 -10.90 -9.09
C ILE A 229 15.12 -10.76 -7.96
#